data_AF-A0A0F5IXW8-F1
#
_entry.id   AF-A0A0F5IXW8-F1
#
_cell.length_a   1.000
_cell.length_b   1.000
_cell.length_c   1.000
_cell.angle_alpha   90.00
_cell.angle_beta   90.00
_cell.angle_gamma   90.00
#
_symmetry.space_group_name_H-M   'P 1'
#
loop_
_entity.id
_entity.type
_entity.pdbx_description
1 polymer ?
#
loop_
_entity_poly.entity_id
_entity_poly.type
_entity_poly.pdbx_seq_one_letter_code
_entity_poly.pdbx_strand_id
1 'polypeptide(L)'
;MYEELRALFGKENPSVNKFETILSDLPPVRRFYYYRLAYKVALCEWEYLTVRYQIFLTRLFTRNWQRTLDHLLENTVLGTLQFDLQAPEIILRFIGQMESRKPDYKPSFVHLAFSLQLAFGYNNTVESFGDKLRKRSLTSEDLRMLNDKTLITNEPGTREPCIK
;
A
#
# COMPACT_ATOMS: atom_id res chain seq x y z
N MET A 1 7.09 -21.22 9.03
CA MET A 1 6.52 -21.25 7.65
C MET A 1 7.60 -21.01 6.60
N TYR A 2 8.66 -20.30 6.98
CA TYR A 2 9.79 -19.96 6.13
C TYR A 2 10.50 -21.18 5.54
N GLU A 3 10.77 -22.22 6.33
CA GLU A 3 11.45 -23.43 5.82
C GLU A 3 10.64 -24.15 4.72
N GLU A 4 9.32 -24.12 4.79
CA GLU A 4 8.47 -24.69 3.74
C GLU A 4 8.51 -23.85 2.45
N LEU A 5 8.46 -22.52 2.58
CA LEU A 5 8.64 -21.62 1.44
C LEU A 5 10.04 -21.77 0.84
N ARG A 6 11.06 -22.01 1.68
CA ARG A 6 12.44 -22.23 1.25
C ARG A 6 12.60 -23.56 0.53
N ALA A 7 11.96 -24.62 1.01
CA ALA A 7 11.95 -25.92 0.37
C ALA A 7 11.42 -25.87 -1.08
N LEU A 8 10.50 -24.95 -1.38
CA LEU A 8 10.00 -24.71 -2.74
C LEU A 8 11.13 -24.40 -3.74
N PHE A 9 12.17 -23.69 -3.31
CA PHE A 9 13.32 -23.32 -4.15
C PHE A 9 14.49 -24.30 -4.02
N GLY A 10 14.40 -25.29 -3.13
CA GLY A 10 15.49 -26.23 -2.85
C GLY A 10 16.79 -25.52 -2.45
N LYS A 11 17.86 -25.77 -3.21
CA LYS A 11 19.19 -25.14 -3.00
C LYS A 11 19.35 -23.82 -3.75
N GLU A 12 18.37 -23.41 -4.55
CA GLU A 12 18.48 -22.26 -5.42
C GLU A 12 18.07 -20.95 -4.73
N ASN A 13 18.56 -19.84 -5.28
CA ASN A 13 18.15 -18.51 -4.83
C ASN A 13 16.70 -18.20 -5.25
N PRO A 14 15.89 -17.60 -4.36
CA PRO A 14 14.53 -17.23 -4.67
C PRO A 14 14.49 -16.05 -5.64
N SER A 15 13.53 -16.09 -6.57
CA SER A 15 13.18 -14.94 -7.41
C SER A 15 11.71 -15.03 -7.78
N VAL A 16 11.10 -13.90 -8.12
CA VAL A 16 9.68 -13.87 -8.49
C VAL A 16 9.43 -14.72 -9.74
N ASN A 17 10.30 -14.63 -10.76
CA ASN A 17 10.13 -15.43 -11.97
C ASN A 17 10.20 -16.92 -11.68
N LYS A 18 11.15 -17.38 -10.86
CA LYS A 18 11.23 -18.79 -10.47
C LYS A 18 10.01 -19.23 -9.69
N PHE A 19 9.55 -18.41 -8.75
CA PHE A 19 8.34 -18.69 -7.99
C PHE A 19 7.14 -18.88 -8.94
N GLU A 20 6.91 -17.96 -9.86
CA GLU A 20 5.84 -18.04 -10.85
C GLU A 20 5.96 -19.28 -11.75
N THR A 21 7.17 -19.62 -12.22
CA THR A 21 7.42 -20.83 -13.01
C THR A 21 7.14 -22.11 -12.23
N ILE A 22 7.60 -22.20 -10.98
CA ILE A 22 7.29 -23.37 -10.14
C ILE A 22 5.78 -23.48 -9.92
N LEU A 23 5.11 -22.35 -9.66
CA LEU A 23 3.67 -22.34 -9.45
C LEU A 23 2.89 -22.66 -10.73
N SER A 24 3.37 -22.29 -11.92
CA SER A 24 2.66 -22.57 -13.18
C SER A 24 2.47 -24.06 -13.44
N ASP A 25 3.35 -24.91 -12.90
CA ASP A 25 3.25 -26.36 -13.05
C ASP A 25 2.34 -27.03 -12.01
N LEU A 26 1.88 -26.27 -11.00
CA LEU A 26 1.03 -26.77 -9.92
C LEU A 26 -0.46 -26.58 -10.19
N PRO A 27 -1.34 -27.41 -9.60
CA PRO A 27 -2.79 -27.19 -9.61
C PRO A 27 -3.19 -25.85 -8.95
N PRO A 28 -4.31 -25.21 -9.36
CA PRO A 28 -4.72 -23.89 -8.86
C PRO A 28 -4.78 -23.78 -7.32
N VAL A 29 -5.28 -24.81 -6.64
CA VAL A 29 -5.37 -24.85 -5.17
C VAL A 29 -3.97 -24.77 -4.52
N ARG A 30 -2.98 -25.46 -5.09
CA ARG A 30 -1.59 -25.42 -4.62
C ARG A 30 -0.93 -24.08 -4.93
N ARG A 31 -1.24 -23.46 -6.08
CA ARG A 31 -0.76 -22.09 -6.38
C ARG A 31 -1.24 -21.10 -5.32
N PHE A 32 -2.54 -21.12 -5.01
CA PHE A 32 -3.12 -20.24 -4.00
C PHE A 32 -2.48 -20.46 -2.61
N TYR A 33 -2.25 -21.72 -2.25
CA TYR A 33 -1.56 -22.08 -1.01
C TYR A 33 -0.19 -21.41 -0.90
N TYR A 34 0.65 -21.50 -1.94
CA TYR A 34 2.01 -20.94 -1.87
C TYR A 34 2.05 -19.41 -1.87
N TYR A 35 1.13 -18.73 -2.56
CA TYR A 35 0.99 -17.28 -2.40
C TYR A 35 0.64 -16.92 -0.96
N ARG A 36 -0.34 -17.61 -0.37
CA ARG A 36 -0.75 -17.38 1.03
C ARG A 36 0.38 -17.69 2.00
N LEU A 37 1.18 -18.72 1.74
CA LEU A 37 2.38 -19.04 2.51
C LEU A 37 3.40 -17.89 2.42
N ALA A 38 3.66 -17.36 1.23
CA ALA A 38 4.58 -16.23 1.04
C ALA A 38 4.12 -14.98 1.83
N TYR A 39 2.82 -14.66 1.82
CA TYR A 39 2.25 -13.59 2.63
C TYR A 39 2.46 -13.81 4.13
N LYS A 40 2.12 -15.00 4.64
CA LYS A 40 2.30 -15.32 6.06
C LYS A 40 3.76 -15.26 6.50
N VAL A 41 4.67 -15.76 5.67
CA VAL A 41 6.11 -15.70 5.96
C VAL A 41 6.58 -14.25 6.05
N ALA A 42 6.17 -13.39 5.12
CA ALA A 42 6.55 -11.98 5.16
C ALA A 42 6.00 -11.24 6.39
N LEU A 43 4.79 -11.57 6.83
CA LEU A 43 4.14 -10.87 7.94
C LEU A 43 4.56 -11.40 9.32
N CYS A 44 4.88 -12.69 9.44
CA CYS A 44 5.09 -13.33 10.73
C CYS A 44 6.55 -13.69 11.02
N GLU A 45 7.40 -13.81 10.01
CA GLU A 45 8.77 -14.33 10.16
C GLU A 45 9.84 -13.41 9.54
N TRP A 46 9.50 -12.14 9.27
CA TRP A 46 10.34 -11.18 8.52
C TRP A 46 11.79 -11.08 9.02
N GLU A 47 11.97 -11.01 10.34
CA GLU A 47 13.28 -10.85 10.99
C GLU A 47 14.17 -12.09 10.86
N TYR A 48 13.57 -13.26 10.64
CA TYR A 48 14.29 -14.53 10.47
C TYR A 48 14.65 -14.83 9.02
N LEU A 49 14.18 -14.00 8.09
CA LEU A 49 14.45 -14.18 6.66
C LEU A 49 15.87 -13.74 6.33
N THR A 50 16.53 -14.53 5.48
CA THR A 50 17.73 -14.04 4.82
C THR A 50 17.41 -12.84 3.92
N VAL A 51 18.37 -11.94 3.73
CA VAL A 51 18.23 -10.75 2.86
C VAL A 51 17.69 -11.10 1.46
N ARG A 52 18.09 -12.24 0.90
CA ARG A 52 17.61 -12.70 -0.42
C ARG A 52 16.11 -12.98 -0.42
N TYR A 53 15.58 -13.59 0.66
CA TYR A 53 14.15 -13.86 0.78
C TYR A 53 13.35 -12.59 1.06
N GLN A 54 13.88 -11.66 1.86
CA GLN A 54 13.26 -10.34 2.04
C GLN A 54 13.12 -9.61 0.69
N ILE A 55 14.20 -9.56 -0.11
CA ILE A 55 14.17 -8.95 -1.45
C ILE A 55 13.16 -9.66 -2.36
N PHE A 56 13.15 -11.00 -2.36
CA PHE A 56 12.19 -11.78 -3.14
C PHE A 56 10.75 -11.45 -2.76
N LEU A 57 10.39 -11.48 -1.46
CA LEU A 57 9.04 -11.21 -0.98
C LEU A 57 8.61 -9.78 -1.27
N THR A 58 9.50 -8.79 -1.05
CA THR A 58 9.23 -7.40 -1.43
C THR A 58 8.93 -7.28 -2.91
N ARG A 59 9.72 -7.92 -3.78
CA ARG A 59 9.48 -7.90 -5.23
C ARG A 59 8.20 -8.65 -5.62
N LEU A 60 7.88 -9.76 -4.95
CA LEU A 60 6.65 -10.51 -5.17
C LEU A 60 5.43 -9.62 -4.88
N PHE A 61 5.46 -8.89 -3.76
CA PHE A 61 4.32 -8.09 -3.30
C PHE A 61 4.13 -6.85 -4.16
N THR A 62 5.22 -6.21 -4.56
CA THR A 62 5.21 -5.01 -5.40
C THR A 62 4.98 -5.30 -6.89
N ARG A 63 5.11 -6.56 -7.34
CA ARG A 63 4.77 -6.95 -8.73
C ARG A 63 3.26 -6.92 -8.98
N ASN A 64 2.45 -7.22 -7.98
CA ASN A 64 0.99 -7.12 -8.06
C ASN A 64 0.46 -6.47 -6.79
N TRP A 65 0.46 -5.13 -6.80
CA TRP A 65 -0.02 -4.32 -5.69
C TRP A 65 -1.47 -4.61 -5.33
N GLN A 66 -2.34 -4.86 -6.31
CA GLN A 66 -3.75 -5.14 -6.07
C GLN A 66 -3.92 -6.44 -5.30
N ARG A 67 -3.35 -7.55 -5.78
CA ARG A 67 -3.45 -8.85 -5.09
C ARG A 67 -2.89 -8.77 -3.67
N THR A 68 -1.78 -8.07 -3.48
CA THR A 68 -1.20 -7.86 -2.14
C THR A 68 -2.15 -7.09 -1.24
N LEU A 69 -2.76 -6.01 -1.74
CA LEU A 69 -3.73 -5.23 -0.99
C LEU A 69 -4.94 -6.07 -0.62
N ASP A 70 -5.55 -6.76 -1.58
CA ASP A 70 -6.71 -7.63 -1.37
C ASP A 70 -6.39 -8.68 -0.30
N HIS A 71 -5.22 -9.31 -0.37
CA HIS A 71 -4.80 -10.27 0.64
C HIS A 71 -4.71 -9.64 2.03
N LEU A 72 -4.04 -8.49 2.17
CA LEU A 72 -3.87 -7.81 3.46
C LEU A 72 -5.21 -7.40 4.05
N LEU A 73 -6.13 -6.87 3.24
CA LEU A 73 -7.43 -6.40 3.71
C LEU A 73 -8.37 -7.55 4.05
N GLU A 74 -8.44 -8.59 3.21
CA GLU A 74 -9.41 -9.68 3.37
C GLU A 74 -8.95 -10.77 4.33
N ASN A 75 -7.63 -10.95 4.52
CA ASN A 75 -7.08 -12.10 5.26
C ASN A 75 -6.30 -11.71 6.51
N THR A 76 -6.25 -10.43 6.87
CA THR A 76 -5.58 -9.95 8.08
C THR A 76 -6.44 -8.93 8.82
N VAL A 77 -6.04 -8.61 10.05
CA VAL A 77 -6.72 -7.58 10.86
C VAL A 77 -6.65 -6.19 10.21
N LEU A 78 -5.72 -5.94 9.28
CA LEU A 78 -5.55 -4.62 8.67
C LEU A 78 -6.81 -4.11 7.96
N GLY A 79 -7.61 -4.99 7.36
CA GLY A 79 -8.90 -4.59 6.76
C GLY A 79 -9.90 -4.03 7.76
N THR A 80 -9.81 -4.44 9.03
CA THR A 80 -10.68 -3.94 10.12
C THR A 80 -10.18 -2.65 10.75
N LEU A 81 -8.93 -2.26 10.45
CA LEU A 81 -8.27 -1.09 11.01
C LEU A 81 -8.32 0.12 10.07
N GLN A 82 -8.99 0.00 8.92
CA GLN A 82 -9.18 1.11 8.00
C GLN A 82 -9.97 2.25 8.65
N PHE A 83 -9.53 3.47 8.38
CA PHE A 83 -10.19 4.68 8.85
C PHE A 83 -11.09 5.28 7.77
N ASP A 84 -12.37 5.44 8.09
CA ASP A 84 -13.33 6.05 7.17
C ASP A 84 -13.20 7.58 7.17
N LEU A 85 -12.64 8.12 6.09
CA LEU A 85 -12.43 9.56 5.94
C LEU A 85 -13.76 10.27 5.68
N GLN A 86 -14.04 11.33 6.44
CA GLN A 86 -15.20 12.19 6.22
C GLN A 86 -15.16 12.96 4.89
N ALA A 87 -13.96 13.28 4.41
CA ALA A 87 -13.74 14.03 3.17
C ALA A 87 -12.56 13.42 2.38
N PRO A 88 -12.72 12.20 1.84
CA PRO A 88 -11.61 11.48 1.20
C PRO A 88 -11.08 12.24 -0.01
N GLU A 89 -11.99 12.81 -0.82
CA GLU A 89 -11.64 13.48 -2.07
C GLU A 89 -10.67 14.67 -1.89
N ILE A 90 -10.88 15.52 -0.89
CA ILE A 90 -9.98 16.67 -0.66
C ILE A 90 -8.62 16.24 -0.12
N ILE A 91 -8.60 15.28 0.82
CA ILE A 91 -7.35 14.78 1.42
C ILE A 91 -6.47 14.17 0.32
N LEU A 92 -7.08 13.41 -0.59
CA LEU A 92 -6.37 12.78 -1.70
C LEU A 92 -5.84 13.79 -2.73
N ARG A 93 -6.62 14.84 -3.04
CA ARG A 93 -6.13 15.95 -3.89
C ARG A 93 -4.98 16.70 -3.23
N PHE A 94 -5.05 16.89 -1.92
CA PHE A 94 -3.99 17.54 -1.15
C PHE A 94 -2.69 16.71 -1.21
N ILE A 95 -2.77 15.41 -0.90
CA ILE A 95 -1.63 14.49 -0.97
C ILE A 95 -1.07 14.45 -2.40
N GLY A 96 -1.92 14.26 -3.41
CA GLY A 96 -1.51 14.23 -4.82
C GLY A 96 -0.77 15.50 -5.24
N GLN A 97 -1.28 16.67 -4.85
CA GLN A 97 -0.66 17.96 -5.15
C GLN A 97 0.70 18.13 -4.47
N MET A 98 0.81 17.73 -3.19
CA MET A 98 2.05 17.84 -2.41
C MET A 98 3.16 16.93 -2.96
N GLU A 99 2.81 15.70 -3.33
CA GLU A 99 3.78 14.73 -3.85
C GLU A 99 4.18 15.02 -5.31
N SER A 100 3.30 15.65 -6.11
CA SER A 100 3.57 15.97 -7.52
C SER A 100 4.56 17.13 -7.74
N ARG A 101 4.88 17.92 -6.71
CA ARG A 101 5.48 19.27 -6.84
C ARG A 101 7.01 19.36 -6.76
N LYS A 102 7.75 18.25 -6.82
CA LYS A 102 9.23 18.28 -6.73
C LYS A 102 9.87 17.90 -8.08
N PRO A 103 10.63 18.81 -8.73
CA PRO A 103 11.28 18.53 -10.02
C PRO A 103 12.28 17.37 -9.96
N ASP A 104 12.98 17.20 -8.83
CA ASP A 104 14.01 16.18 -8.65
C ASP A 104 13.50 14.87 -8.03
N TYR A 105 12.19 14.76 -7.76
CA TYR A 105 11.61 13.59 -7.11
C TYR A 105 10.42 13.07 -7.91
N LYS A 106 10.55 11.83 -8.42
CA LYS A 106 9.47 11.12 -9.11
C LYS A 106 8.85 10.07 -8.17
N PRO A 107 7.77 10.40 -7.45
CA PRO A 107 7.12 9.43 -6.57
C PRO A 107 6.46 8.30 -7.36
N SER A 108 6.45 7.10 -6.77
CA SER A 108 5.60 6.01 -7.25
C SER A 108 4.17 6.22 -6.75
N PHE A 109 3.32 6.82 -7.58
CA PHE A 109 1.90 7.01 -7.25
C PHE A 109 1.14 5.70 -7.04
N VAL A 110 1.60 4.59 -7.62
CA VAL A 110 1.01 3.26 -7.38
C VAL A 110 1.34 2.78 -5.97
N HIS A 111 2.57 3.00 -5.50
CA HIS A 111 2.95 2.68 -4.12
C HIS A 111 2.22 3.58 -3.12
N LEU A 112 2.12 4.88 -3.41
CA LEU A 112 1.33 5.81 -2.59
C LEU A 112 -0.15 5.39 -2.53
N ALA A 113 -0.74 5.04 -3.67
CA ALA A 113 -2.11 4.54 -3.75
C ALA A 113 -2.30 3.27 -2.91
N PHE A 114 -1.37 2.32 -2.96
CA PHE A 114 -1.39 1.12 -2.13
C PHE A 114 -1.43 1.46 -0.64
N SER A 115 -0.51 2.33 -0.18
CA SER A 115 -0.42 2.72 1.24
C SER A 115 -1.69 3.43 1.71
N LEU A 116 -2.26 4.32 0.89
CA LEU A 116 -3.49 5.04 1.22
C LEU A 116 -4.71 4.13 1.24
N GLN A 117 -4.82 3.20 0.29
CA GLN A 117 -5.93 2.25 0.29
C GLN A 117 -5.84 1.28 1.46
N LEU A 118 -4.64 0.89 1.88
CA LEU A 118 -4.46 0.07 3.08
C LEU A 118 -4.99 0.78 4.33
N ALA A 119 -4.85 2.11 4.41
CA ALA A 119 -5.24 2.90 5.58
C ALA A 119 -6.69 3.40 5.56
N PHE A 120 -7.22 3.78 4.39
CA PHE A 120 -8.48 4.54 4.31
C PHE A 120 -9.62 3.83 3.58
N GLY A 121 -9.33 2.75 2.84
CA GLY A 121 -10.32 2.09 1.99
C GLY A 121 -10.75 2.97 0.81
N TYR A 122 -10.74 2.41 -0.41
CA TYR A 122 -11.23 3.16 -1.57
C TYR A 122 -11.69 2.23 -2.68
N ASN A 123 -12.81 2.55 -3.32
CA ASN A 123 -13.42 1.74 -4.38
C ASN A 123 -12.77 1.97 -5.76
N ASN A 124 -11.45 1.78 -5.89
CA ASN A 124 -10.74 1.75 -7.16
C ASN A 124 -9.62 0.71 -7.10
N THR A 125 -9.16 0.23 -8.26
CA THR A 125 -7.88 -0.47 -8.32
C THR A 125 -6.73 0.44 -7.88
N VAL A 126 -5.67 -0.16 -7.33
CA VAL A 126 -4.46 0.58 -6.89
C VAL A 126 -3.89 1.42 -8.03
N GLU A 127 -3.84 0.88 -9.25
CA GLU A 127 -3.32 1.60 -10.43
C GLU A 127 -4.20 2.78 -10.82
N SER A 128 -5.52 2.57 -10.93
CA SER A 128 -6.48 3.63 -11.24
C SER A 128 -6.44 4.74 -10.20
N PHE A 129 -6.27 4.36 -8.93
CA PHE A 129 -6.16 5.31 -7.84
C PHE A 129 -4.86 6.11 -7.89
N GLY A 130 -3.73 5.46 -8.19
CA GLY A 130 -2.46 6.14 -8.42
C GLY A 130 -2.53 7.16 -9.56
N ASP A 131 -3.22 6.82 -10.64
CA ASP A 131 -3.47 7.75 -11.75
C ASP A 131 -4.34 8.94 -11.33
N LYS A 132 -5.36 8.73 -10.50
CA LYS A 132 -6.17 9.83 -9.94
C LYS A 132 -5.34 10.75 -9.05
N LEU A 133 -4.49 10.20 -8.18
CA LEU A 133 -3.59 10.98 -7.31
C LEU A 133 -2.62 11.84 -8.12
N ARG A 134 -2.08 11.30 -9.22
CA ARG A 134 -1.15 12.04 -10.10
C ARG A 134 -1.82 13.20 -10.84
N LYS A 135 -3.07 13.01 -11.28
CA LYS A 135 -3.74 13.94 -12.21
C LYS A 135 -4.56 15.02 -11.50
N ARG A 136 -5.01 14.77 -10.27
CA ARG A 136 -5.90 15.68 -9.56
C ARG A 136 -5.11 16.68 -8.73
N SER A 137 -5.49 17.94 -8.84
CA SER A 137 -4.96 19.07 -8.07
C SER A 137 -6.04 19.67 -7.19
N LEU A 138 -5.62 20.38 -6.14
CA LEU A 138 -6.52 21.21 -5.34
C LEU A 138 -7.22 22.24 -6.21
N THR A 139 -8.52 22.40 -5.99
CA THR A 139 -9.33 23.43 -6.63
C THR A 139 -9.39 24.68 -5.76
N SER A 140 -9.80 25.81 -6.36
CA SER A 140 -10.11 27.03 -5.61
C SER A 140 -11.20 26.81 -4.55
N GLU A 141 -12.16 25.92 -4.82
CA GLU A 141 -13.21 25.54 -3.86
C GLU A 141 -12.64 24.77 -2.67
N ASP A 142 -11.73 23.82 -2.91
CA ASP A 142 -11.04 23.09 -1.83
C ASP A 142 -10.30 24.05 -0.89
N LEU A 143 -9.63 25.05 -1.47
CA LEU A 143 -8.89 26.06 -0.70
C LEU A 143 -9.83 26.97 0.09
N ARG A 144 -10.98 27.38 -0.48
CA ARG A 144 -12.01 28.15 0.22
C ARG A 144 -12.61 27.37 1.38
N MET A 145 -12.98 26.11 1.15
CA MET A 145 -13.51 25.24 2.21
C MET A 145 -12.51 25.08 3.37
N LEU A 146 -11.20 24.94 3.06
CA LEU A 146 -10.17 24.89 4.09
C LEU A 146 -10.02 26.23 4.81
N ASN A 147 -10.00 27.33 4.07
CA ASN A 147 -9.92 28.70 4.62
C ASN A 147 -11.06 28.99 5.59
N ASP A 148 -12.30 28.64 5.26
CA ASP A 148 -13.48 28.88 6.10
C ASP A 148 -13.45 28.05 7.39
N LYS A 149 -12.73 26.92 7.38
CA LYS A 149 -12.57 26.03 8.54
C LYS A 149 -11.27 26.25 9.31
N THR A 150 -10.42 27.16 8.87
CA THR A 150 -9.09 27.38 9.42
C THR A 150 -8.98 28.82 9.91
N LEU A 151 -8.67 28.99 11.20
CA LEU A 151 -8.25 30.28 11.72
C LEU A 151 -6.87 30.58 11.12
N ILE A 152 -6.79 31.55 10.20
CA ILE A 152 -5.50 31.97 9.65
C ILE A 152 -4.83 32.88 10.68
N THR A 153 -3.84 32.34 11.37
CA THR A 153 -2.98 33.06 12.30
C THR A 153 -1.52 32.95 11.87
N ASN A 154 -0.68 33.89 12.33
CA ASN A 154 0.77 33.85 12.07
C ASN A 154 1.52 32.84 12.98
N GLU A 155 0.81 32.21 13.92
CA GLU A 155 1.37 31.22 14.85
C GLU A 155 1.19 29.79 14.34
N PRO A 156 2.10 28.85 14.69
CA PRO A 156 1.94 27.44 14.39
C PRO A 156 0.62 26.91 14.97
N GLY A 157 -0.24 26.38 14.11
CA GLY A 157 -1.58 25.95 14.51
C GLY A 157 -1.56 24.87 15.60
N THR A 158 -1.87 25.26 16.82
CA THR A 158 -2.28 24.35 17.90
C THR A 158 -3.75 24.63 18.15
N ARG A 159 -4.62 23.62 17.98
CA ARG A 159 -5.99 23.73 18.49
C ARG A 159 -5.87 23.73 20.01
N GLU A 160 -6.25 24.82 20.66
CA GLU A 160 -6.45 24.80 22.10
C GLU A 160 -7.47 23.69 22.43
N PRO A 161 -7.22 22.87 23.46
CA PRO A 161 -8.17 21.84 23.85
C PRO A 161 -9.49 22.51 24.20
N CYS A 162 -10.59 22.14 23.52
CA CYS A 162 -11.92 22.53 23.95
C CYS A 162 -12.16 21.97 25.36
N ILE A 163 -12.08 22.82 26.37
CA ILE A 163 -12.54 22.50 27.72
C ILE A 163 -14.06 22.36 27.62
N LYS A 164 -14.57 21.15 27.89
CA LYS A 164 -16.01 20.87 27.98
C LYS A 164 -16.58 21.40 29.29
#